data_AF-A0A5J6SY74-F1
#
_entry.id   AF-A0A5J6SY74-F1
#
_cell.length_a   1.000
_cell.length_b   1.000
_cell.length_c   1.000
_cell.angle_alpha   90.00
_cell.angle_beta   90.00
_cell.angle_gamma   90.00
#
_symmetry.space_group_name_H-M   'P 1'
#
loop_
_entity.id
_entity.type
_entity.pdbx_description
1 polymer ?
#
loop_
_entity_poly.entity_id
_entity_poly.type
_entity_poly.pdbx_seq_one_letter_code
_entity_poly.pdbx_strand_id
1 'polypeptide(L)'
;MLEGKTLNTVTTYGFHLNAFNRWLKFEKQTLDGMKAMDLLGFKEWMLKKGKSERTFNAVISCLRGYFDFLILHEVVKTNPVSNLLRIKVKSYKQERLTDEQIHEFYTYIDQLKPNIRTAFYLMIGSGARVGEVAHLTKEDITIEKEGRIFVDIQDAKWGSDRKIPIVFEKSALIVHDYLQSVDTSSLPVFRVSKRTLQTHATTFMQKTNIPFSCHVLRHTFATLLLEKSVPIEKIQYLLGHKTPSATAHYTQSAHINVLDLAPSIWQGER
;
A
#
# COMPACT_ATOMS: atom_id res chain seq x y z
N MET A 1 20.66 -12.09 6.57
CA MET A 1 19.48 -11.29 7.03
C MET A 1 19.01 -10.25 6.02
N LEU A 2 19.92 -9.62 5.25
CA LEU A 2 19.57 -8.56 4.30
C LEU A 2 19.42 -9.05 2.85
N GLU A 3 19.84 -10.28 2.55
CA GLU A 3 19.67 -10.89 1.23
C GLU A 3 18.19 -10.89 0.79
N GLY A 4 17.94 -10.42 -0.43
CA GLY A 4 16.60 -10.30 -1.00
C GLY A 4 15.73 -9.18 -0.41
N LYS A 5 16.25 -8.32 0.50
CA LYS A 5 15.51 -7.15 1.02
C LYS A 5 15.77 -5.91 0.17
N THR A 6 14.71 -5.17 -0.14
CA THR A 6 14.81 -3.87 -0.82
C THR A 6 15.62 -2.87 0.01
N LEU A 7 16.34 -1.93 -0.64
CA LEU A 7 17.13 -0.89 0.03
C LEU A 7 16.35 -0.16 1.13
N ASN A 8 15.09 0.22 0.87
CA ASN A 8 14.22 0.84 1.88
C ASN A 8 14.04 -0.02 3.15
N THR A 9 13.98 -1.34 3.02
CA THR A 9 13.86 -2.25 4.15
C THR A 9 15.15 -2.27 4.97
N VAL A 10 16.31 -2.25 4.30
CA VAL A 10 17.62 -2.15 4.96
C VAL A 10 17.72 -0.84 5.75
N THR A 11 17.40 0.29 5.11
CA THR A 11 17.40 1.60 5.77
C THR A 11 16.45 1.64 6.96
N THR A 12 15.25 1.06 6.83
CA THR A 12 14.28 0.97 7.93
C THR A 12 14.81 0.14 9.10
N TYR A 13 15.45 -0.99 8.84
CA TYR A 13 16.08 -1.80 9.88
C TYR A 13 17.20 -1.04 10.58
N GLY A 14 18.03 -0.30 9.83
CA GLY A 14 19.04 0.60 10.39
C GLY A 14 18.43 1.62 11.36
N PHE A 15 17.30 2.25 11.02
CA PHE A 15 16.60 3.17 11.92
C PHE A 15 16.07 2.47 13.19
N HIS A 16 15.52 1.27 13.06
CA HIS A 16 15.00 0.50 14.19
C HIS A 16 16.11 0.07 15.15
N LEU A 17 17.23 -0.45 14.63
CA LEU A 17 18.39 -0.84 15.43
C LEU A 17 19.04 0.36 16.11
N ASN A 18 19.12 1.51 15.42
CA ASN A 18 19.59 2.75 16.03
C ASN A 18 18.66 3.29 17.14
N ALA A 19 17.35 3.03 17.06
CA ALA A 19 16.44 3.38 18.15
C ALA A 19 16.70 2.50 19.38
N PHE A 20 16.90 1.20 19.17
CA PHE A 20 17.23 0.25 20.24
C PHE A 20 18.59 0.54 20.88
N ASN A 21 19.63 0.78 20.07
CA ASN A 21 20.95 1.16 20.57
C ASN A 21 20.92 2.45 21.43
N ARG A 22 20.11 3.45 21.02
CA ARG A 22 19.91 4.67 21.82
C ARG A 22 19.26 4.38 23.16
N TRP A 23 18.31 3.45 23.21
CA TRP A 23 17.69 3.04 24.46
C TRP A 23 18.67 2.28 25.37
N LEU A 24 19.46 1.32 24.82
CA LEU A 24 20.49 0.61 25.58
C LEU A 24 21.46 1.58 26.26
N LYS A 25 21.93 2.60 25.54
CA LYS A 25 22.82 3.64 26.08
C LYS A 25 22.14 4.48 27.17
N PHE A 26 20.85 4.77 27.01
CA PHE A 26 20.09 5.59 27.96
C PHE A 26 19.85 4.85 29.29
N GLU A 27 19.41 3.59 29.23
CA GLU A 27 19.16 2.75 30.42
C GLU A 27 20.43 2.04 30.94
N LYS A 28 21.58 2.25 30.28
CA LYS A 28 22.85 1.55 30.57
C LYS A 28 22.71 0.02 30.56
N GLN A 29 21.90 -0.49 29.65
CA GLN A 29 21.63 -1.92 29.45
C GLN A 29 22.64 -2.54 28.49
N THR A 30 22.92 -3.83 28.66
CA THR A 30 23.79 -4.60 27.76
C THR A 30 23.01 -5.72 27.07
N LEU A 31 23.57 -6.29 26.01
CA LEU A 31 22.93 -7.40 25.29
C LEU A 31 23.06 -8.73 26.02
N ASP A 32 24.12 -8.89 26.82
CA ASP A 32 24.37 -10.13 27.55
C ASP A 32 23.37 -10.28 28.70
N GLY A 33 22.83 -11.49 28.85
CA GLY A 33 21.81 -11.79 29.85
C GLY A 33 20.47 -11.07 29.67
N MET A 34 20.25 -10.31 28.59
CA MET A 34 19.00 -9.59 28.35
C MET A 34 17.80 -10.54 28.30
N LYS A 35 16.71 -10.16 28.96
CA LYS A 35 15.46 -10.92 29.07
C LYS A 35 14.30 -10.17 28.43
N ALA A 36 13.19 -10.88 28.22
CA ALA A 36 11.96 -10.29 27.72
C ALA A 36 11.43 -9.16 28.62
N MET A 37 11.67 -9.22 29.94
CA MET A 37 11.27 -8.17 30.87
C MET A 37 12.02 -6.85 30.64
N ASP A 38 13.30 -6.90 30.26
CA ASP A 38 14.09 -5.68 29.99
C ASP A 38 13.54 -4.93 28.76
N LEU A 39 13.03 -5.69 27.78
CA LEU A 39 12.38 -5.13 26.59
C LEU A 39 11.02 -4.47 26.87
N LEU A 40 10.41 -4.67 28.04
CA LEU A 40 9.27 -3.87 28.48
C LEU A 40 9.68 -2.42 28.76
N GLY A 41 10.86 -2.21 29.35
CA GLY A 41 11.43 -0.87 29.50
C GLY A 41 11.63 -0.18 28.14
N PHE A 42 12.06 -0.93 27.12
CA PHE A 42 12.17 -0.40 25.76
C PHE A 42 10.82 -0.01 25.15
N LYS A 43 9.78 -0.82 25.39
CA LYS A 43 8.40 -0.52 24.99
C LYS A 43 7.94 0.80 25.59
N GLU A 44 8.07 0.97 26.91
CA GLU A 44 7.68 2.20 27.60
C GLU A 44 8.44 3.42 27.07
N TRP A 45 9.76 3.27 26.86
CA TRP A 45 10.59 4.34 26.32
C TRP A 45 10.14 4.77 24.91
N MET A 46 9.80 3.82 24.04
CA MET A 46 9.30 4.13 22.70
C MET A 46 7.94 4.85 22.72
N LEU A 47 7.02 4.39 23.57
CA LEU A 47 5.69 4.98 23.70
C LEU A 47 5.76 6.40 24.31
N LYS A 48 6.60 6.61 25.33
CA LYS A 48 6.87 7.94 25.92
C LYS A 48 7.44 8.93 24.89
N LYS A 49 8.17 8.44 23.88
CA LYS A 49 8.66 9.25 22.74
C LYS A 49 7.61 9.46 21.63
N GLY A 50 6.34 9.13 21.89
CA GLY A 50 5.24 9.33 20.96
C GLY A 50 5.28 8.40 19.73
N LYS A 51 6.01 7.28 19.79
CA LYS A 51 5.97 6.29 18.70
C LYS A 51 4.68 5.49 18.77
N SER A 52 4.06 5.27 17.60
CA SER A 52 2.85 4.46 17.52
C SER A 52 3.13 2.99 17.83
N GLU A 53 2.11 2.30 18.34
CA GLU A 53 2.14 0.85 18.62
C GLU A 53 2.56 0.04 17.39
N ARG A 54 2.13 0.47 16.20
CA ARG A 54 2.52 -0.14 14.92
C ARG A 54 4.02 0.02 14.65
N THR A 55 4.58 1.20 14.93
CA THR A 55 6.01 1.45 14.81
C THR A 55 6.79 0.56 15.79
N PHE A 56 6.34 0.48 17.04
CA PHE A 56 6.94 -0.39 18.05
C PHE A 56 6.92 -1.86 17.61
N ASN A 57 5.79 -2.38 17.12
CA ASN A 57 5.70 -3.76 16.61
C ASN A 57 6.63 -4.02 15.42
N ALA A 58 6.87 -3.02 14.57
CA ALA A 58 7.83 -3.11 13.47
C ALA A 58 9.28 -3.16 13.97
N VAL A 59 9.60 -2.38 15.01
CA VAL A 59 10.91 -2.45 15.70
C VAL A 59 11.11 -3.81 16.36
N ILE A 60 10.13 -4.31 17.12
CA ILE A 60 10.19 -5.64 17.75
C ILE A 60 10.41 -6.75 16.71
N SER A 61 9.77 -6.65 15.55
CA SER A 61 9.98 -7.63 14.47
C SER A 61 11.39 -7.56 13.88
N CYS A 62 11.97 -6.36 13.79
CA CYS A 62 13.37 -6.18 13.39
C CYS A 62 14.33 -6.72 14.47
N LEU A 63 14.05 -6.46 15.75
CA LEU A 63 14.84 -6.94 16.87
C LEU A 63 14.85 -8.45 16.97
N ARG A 64 13.73 -9.13 16.72
CA ARG A 64 13.70 -10.60 16.71
C ARG A 64 14.76 -11.16 15.77
N GLY A 65 14.73 -10.71 14.51
CA GLY A 65 15.74 -11.11 13.54
C GLY A 65 17.13 -10.77 14.04
N TYR A 66 17.36 -9.52 14.48
CA TYR A 66 18.67 -9.10 14.98
C TYR A 66 19.21 -10.02 16.08
N PHE A 67 18.39 -10.41 17.06
CA PHE A 67 18.80 -11.38 18.09
C PHE A 67 19.03 -12.78 17.53
N ASP A 68 18.26 -13.25 16.54
CA ASP A 68 18.54 -14.52 15.84
C ASP A 68 19.93 -14.47 15.16
N PHE A 69 20.31 -13.33 14.59
CA PHE A 69 21.64 -13.12 14.02
C PHE A 69 22.74 -13.11 15.09
N LEU A 70 22.49 -12.47 16.25
CA LEU A 70 23.46 -12.47 17.35
C LEU A 70 23.67 -13.88 17.93
N ILE A 71 22.62 -14.70 17.98
CA ILE A 71 22.73 -16.12 18.39
C ILE A 71 23.57 -16.90 17.40
N LEU A 72 23.32 -16.72 16.10
CA LEU A 72 24.10 -17.37 15.04
C LEU A 72 25.60 -17.03 15.11
N HIS A 73 25.94 -15.84 15.61
CA HIS A 73 27.34 -15.39 15.81
C HIS A 73 27.81 -15.58 17.25
N GLU A 74 27.09 -16.35 18.06
CA GLU A 74 27.45 -16.70 19.45
C GLU A 74 27.64 -15.49 20.38
N VAL A 75 27.09 -14.33 20.03
CA VAL A 75 27.18 -13.09 20.83
C VAL A 75 26.21 -13.14 22.02
N VAL A 76 25.06 -13.81 21.86
CA VAL A 76 24.06 -14.01 22.91
C VAL A 76 23.54 -15.44 22.87
N LYS A 77 23.11 -15.97 24.02
CA LYS A 77 22.67 -17.38 24.13
C LYS A 77 21.20 -17.61 23.76
N THR A 78 20.35 -16.58 23.89
CA THR A 78 18.90 -16.71 23.72
C THR A 78 18.31 -15.46 23.06
N ASN A 79 17.13 -15.61 22.45
CA ASN A 79 16.41 -14.48 21.87
C ASN A 79 15.43 -13.92 22.92
N PRO A 80 15.64 -12.71 23.46
CA PRO A 80 14.76 -12.11 24.47
C PRO A 80 13.43 -11.62 23.88
N VAL A 81 13.28 -11.57 22.56
CA VAL A 81 12.14 -10.96 21.88
C VAL A 81 10.93 -11.88 21.89
N SER A 82 10.16 -11.84 22.98
CA SER A 82 8.91 -12.59 23.15
C SER A 82 7.75 -12.02 22.32
N ASN A 83 6.81 -12.89 21.91
CA ASN A 83 5.54 -12.49 21.30
C ASN A 83 4.69 -11.62 22.24
N LEU A 84 4.86 -11.77 23.57
CA LEU A 84 4.15 -11.01 24.60
C LEU A 84 4.44 -9.50 24.55
N LEU A 85 5.54 -9.11 23.93
CA LEU A 85 5.89 -7.70 23.78
C LEU A 85 4.95 -6.98 22.79
N ARG A 86 4.43 -7.69 21.79
CA ARG A 86 3.62 -7.09 20.73
C ARG A 86 2.33 -6.49 21.28
N ILE A 87 2.04 -5.27 20.84
CA ILE A 87 0.81 -4.57 21.20
C ILE A 87 -0.27 -4.94 20.19
N LYS A 88 -1.46 -5.31 20.68
CA LYS A 88 -2.62 -5.54 19.81
C LYS A 88 -3.10 -4.20 19.26
N VAL A 89 -2.75 -3.92 18.01
CA VAL A 89 -3.15 -2.68 17.33
C VAL A 89 -4.55 -2.88 16.76
N LYS A 90 -5.49 -1.99 17.10
CA LYS A 90 -6.78 -1.92 16.39
C LYS A 90 -6.51 -1.56 14.93
N SER A 91 -6.92 -2.43 14.02
CA SER A 91 -6.87 -2.13 12.59
C SER A 91 -8.06 -1.25 12.25
N TYR A 92 -7.82 0.04 12.05
CA TYR A 92 -8.77 0.87 11.31
C TYR A 92 -8.81 0.33 9.88
N LYS A 93 -9.95 -0.24 9.47
CA LYS A 93 -10.14 -0.63 8.08
C LYS A 93 -10.13 0.64 7.26
N GLN A 94 -9.23 0.69 6.28
CA GLN A 94 -9.25 1.78 5.33
C GLN A 94 -10.36 1.46 4.33
N GLU A 95 -11.49 2.15 4.48
CA GLU A 95 -12.63 2.01 3.57
C GLU A 95 -12.32 2.65 2.21
N ARG A 96 -13.09 2.26 1.18
CA ARG A 96 -13.01 2.96 -0.11
C ARG A 96 -13.49 4.40 0.04
N LEU A 97 -13.12 5.25 -0.90
CA LEU A 97 -13.79 6.54 -1.04
C LEU A 97 -15.28 6.32 -1.38
N THR A 98 -16.15 7.14 -0.80
CA THR A 98 -17.55 7.25 -1.25
C THR A 98 -17.62 7.92 -2.62
N ASP A 99 -18.77 7.87 -3.26
CA ASP A 99 -18.92 8.40 -4.62
C ASP A 99 -18.79 9.94 -4.63
N GLU A 100 -19.25 10.60 -3.56
CA GLU A 100 -19.05 12.04 -3.31
C GLU A 100 -17.56 12.36 -3.12
N GLN A 101 -16.85 11.57 -2.32
CA GLN A 101 -15.42 11.76 -2.09
C GLN A 101 -14.59 11.50 -3.36
N ILE A 102 -15.02 10.57 -4.22
CA ILE A 102 -14.43 10.36 -5.54
C ILE A 102 -14.64 11.60 -6.42
N HIS A 103 -15.83 12.20 -6.37
CA HIS A 103 -16.12 13.45 -7.10
C HIS A 103 -15.25 14.62 -6.61
N GLU A 104 -15.10 14.79 -5.29
CA GLU A 104 -14.19 15.77 -4.71
C GLU A 104 -12.73 15.52 -5.11
N PHE A 105 -12.31 14.25 -5.13
CA PHE A 105 -10.98 13.86 -5.59
C PHE A 105 -10.75 14.21 -7.05
N TYR A 106 -11.70 13.93 -7.94
CA TYR A 106 -11.62 14.32 -9.36
C TYR A 106 -11.53 15.84 -9.52
N THR A 107 -12.37 16.59 -8.81
CA THR A 107 -12.35 18.05 -8.82
C THR A 107 -10.98 18.60 -8.41
N TYR A 108 -10.34 18.00 -7.40
CA TYR A 108 -9.01 18.37 -6.96
C TYR A 108 -7.93 18.05 -8.01
N ILE A 109 -7.89 16.83 -8.55
CA ILE A 109 -6.82 16.44 -9.48
C ILE A 109 -6.94 17.08 -10.86
N ASP A 110 -8.15 17.46 -11.28
CA ASP A 110 -8.40 18.14 -12.56
C ASP A 110 -7.77 19.55 -12.60
N GLN A 111 -7.43 20.13 -11.43
CA GLN A 111 -6.71 21.40 -11.30
C GLN A 111 -5.18 21.25 -11.33
N LEU A 112 -4.66 20.02 -11.30
CA LEU A 112 -3.21 19.75 -11.24
C LEU A 112 -2.59 19.76 -12.64
N LYS A 113 -1.25 19.82 -12.69
CA LYS A 113 -0.50 19.70 -13.95
C LYS A 113 -0.88 18.40 -14.67
N PRO A 114 -0.94 18.39 -16.03
CA PRO A 114 -1.42 17.24 -16.80
C PRO A 114 -0.75 15.91 -16.45
N ASN A 115 0.55 15.92 -16.19
CA ASN A 115 1.30 14.73 -15.80
C ASN A 115 0.90 14.15 -14.43
N ILE A 116 0.67 15.03 -13.43
CA ILE A 116 0.25 14.63 -12.08
C ILE A 116 -1.21 14.17 -12.11
N ARG A 117 -2.08 14.91 -12.80
CA ARG A 117 -3.49 14.57 -13.04
C ARG A 117 -3.59 13.18 -13.65
N THR A 118 -2.89 12.94 -14.75
CA THR A 118 -2.93 11.67 -15.48
C THR A 118 -2.41 10.51 -14.63
N ALA A 119 -1.33 10.71 -13.86
CA ALA A 119 -0.83 9.69 -12.94
C ALA A 119 -1.89 9.26 -11.91
N PHE A 120 -2.67 10.20 -11.36
CA PHE A 120 -3.76 9.89 -10.43
C PHE A 120 -4.93 9.18 -11.10
N TYR A 121 -5.32 9.59 -12.32
CA TYR A 121 -6.32 8.87 -13.11
C TYR A 121 -5.89 7.43 -13.41
N LEU A 122 -4.63 7.22 -13.77
CA LEU A 122 -4.09 5.87 -13.97
C LEU A 122 -4.20 5.05 -12.67
N MET A 123 -3.84 5.62 -11.52
CA MET A 123 -3.90 4.93 -10.24
C MET A 123 -5.31 4.47 -9.87
N ILE A 124 -6.32 5.35 -9.96
CA ILE A 124 -7.70 4.99 -9.61
C ILE A 124 -8.34 4.08 -10.67
N GLY A 125 -7.97 4.24 -11.95
CA GLY A 125 -8.51 3.44 -13.06
C GLY A 125 -7.92 2.04 -13.20
N SER A 126 -6.74 1.76 -12.62
CA SER A 126 -6.05 0.47 -12.73
C SER A 126 -5.73 -0.20 -11.38
N GLY A 127 -5.81 0.53 -10.27
CA GLY A 127 -5.37 0.04 -8.95
C GLY A 127 -3.85 -0.11 -8.80
N ALA A 128 -3.05 0.43 -9.73
CA ALA A 128 -1.59 0.41 -9.66
C ALA A 128 -1.07 1.15 -8.42
N ARG A 129 0.04 0.66 -7.83
CA ARG A 129 0.66 1.31 -6.67
C ARG A 129 1.34 2.59 -7.11
N VAL A 130 1.33 3.64 -6.28
CA VAL A 130 2.04 4.91 -6.57
C VAL A 130 3.52 4.74 -6.92
N GLY A 131 4.18 3.73 -6.33
CA GLY A 131 5.55 3.39 -6.66
C GLY A 131 5.68 2.79 -8.05
N GLU A 132 4.75 1.96 -8.49
CA GLU A 132 4.71 1.42 -9.85
C GLU A 132 4.46 2.55 -10.84
N VAL A 133 3.41 3.36 -10.61
CA VAL A 133 3.04 4.48 -11.49
C VAL A 133 4.14 5.53 -11.67
N ALA A 134 4.89 5.84 -10.61
CA ALA A 134 5.98 6.82 -10.69
C ALA A 134 7.18 6.36 -11.55
N HIS A 135 7.28 5.06 -11.88
CA HIS A 135 8.38 4.52 -12.68
C HIS A 135 7.94 4.00 -14.06
N LEU A 136 6.64 4.01 -14.38
CA LEU A 136 6.14 3.63 -15.70
C LEU A 136 6.79 4.48 -16.79
N THR A 137 7.28 3.83 -17.83
CA THR A 137 7.69 4.45 -19.10
C THR A 137 6.49 4.53 -20.04
N LYS A 138 6.66 5.19 -21.21
CA LYS A 138 5.61 5.24 -22.23
C LYS A 138 5.34 3.85 -22.83
N GLU A 139 6.37 3.02 -22.95
CA GLU A 139 6.29 1.68 -23.54
C GLU A 139 5.54 0.68 -22.64
N ASP A 140 5.55 0.93 -21.32
CA ASP A 140 4.77 0.13 -20.36
C ASP A 140 3.25 0.37 -20.47
N ILE A 141 2.80 1.36 -21.26
CA ILE A 141 1.37 1.65 -21.44
C ILE A 141 0.99 1.40 -22.89
N THR A 142 0.30 0.29 -23.12
CA THR A 142 -0.02 -0.22 -24.46
C THR A 142 -1.50 -0.09 -24.78
N ILE A 143 -1.82 0.21 -26.04
CA ILE A 143 -3.17 0.17 -26.58
C ILE A 143 -3.33 -1.15 -27.33
N GLU A 144 -4.23 -1.99 -26.87
CA GLU A 144 -4.53 -3.30 -27.44
C GLU A 144 -5.81 -3.28 -28.29
N LYS A 145 -6.22 -4.47 -28.77
CA LYS A 145 -7.44 -4.70 -29.55
C LYS A 145 -8.65 -3.99 -28.93
N GLU A 146 -9.48 -3.42 -29.79
CA GLU A 146 -10.68 -2.64 -29.43
C GLU A 146 -10.37 -1.34 -28.64
N GLY A 147 -9.13 -0.81 -28.73
CA GLY A 147 -8.76 0.46 -28.11
C GLY A 147 -8.58 0.39 -26.60
N ARG A 148 -8.39 -0.82 -26.04
CA ARG A 148 -8.25 -1.03 -24.59
C ARG A 148 -6.83 -0.71 -24.14
N ILE A 149 -6.70 0.09 -23.09
CA ILE A 149 -5.40 0.50 -22.55
C ILE A 149 -4.98 -0.43 -21.42
N PHE A 150 -3.75 -0.93 -21.52
CA PHE A 150 -3.12 -1.77 -20.52
C PHE A 150 -1.84 -1.14 -20.00
N VAL A 151 -1.54 -1.45 -18.75
CA VAL A 151 -0.31 -1.08 -18.07
C VAL A 151 0.45 -2.36 -17.75
N ASP A 152 1.66 -2.48 -18.26
CA ASP A 152 2.58 -3.58 -18.03
C ASP A 152 3.44 -3.26 -16.81
N ILE A 153 3.16 -3.91 -15.68
CA ILE A 153 3.95 -3.77 -14.46
C ILE A 153 5.02 -4.86 -14.47
N GLN A 154 6.26 -4.46 -14.72
CA GLN A 154 7.44 -5.34 -14.72
C GLN A 154 8.34 -5.05 -13.51
N ASP A 155 9.19 -6.01 -13.15
CA ASP A 155 10.14 -5.93 -12.02
C ASP A 155 9.46 -5.56 -10.69
N ALA A 156 8.20 -5.96 -10.53
CA ALA A 156 7.43 -5.64 -9.36
C ALA A 156 8.03 -6.36 -8.14
N LYS A 157 8.04 -5.66 -7.01
CA LYS A 157 8.56 -6.23 -5.75
C LYS A 157 7.93 -7.61 -5.51
N TRP A 158 8.78 -8.61 -5.32
CA TRP A 158 8.42 -10.02 -5.11
C TRP A 158 7.91 -10.78 -6.36
N GLY A 159 8.13 -10.33 -7.58
CA GLY A 159 7.63 -11.06 -8.78
C GLY A 159 6.11 -11.03 -8.83
N SER A 160 5.55 -9.81 -8.75
CA SER A 160 4.10 -9.55 -8.90
C SER A 160 3.81 -8.86 -10.23
N ASP A 161 4.63 -9.23 -11.22
CA ASP A 161 4.57 -8.73 -12.58
C ASP A 161 3.25 -9.15 -13.20
N ARG A 162 2.64 -8.20 -13.90
CA ARG A 162 1.27 -8.34 -14.37
C ARG A 162 0.94 -7.28 -15.39
N LYS A 163 0.07 -7.66 -16.32
CA LYS A 163 -0.59 -6.73 -17.23
C LYS A 163 -1.96 -6.38 -16.67
N ILE A 164 -2.23 -5.09 -16.48
CA ILE A 164 -3.49 -4.61 -15.88
C ILE A 164 -4.20 -3.63 -16.82
N PRO A 165 -5.51 -3.78 -17.05
CA PRO A 165 -6.27 -2.81 -17.83
C PRO A 165 -6.56 -1.55 -17.01
N ILE A 166 -6.72 -0.42 -17.71
CA ILE A 166 -7.39 0.76 -17.15
C ILE A 166 -8.91 0.56 -17.35
N VAL A 167 -9.61 0.23 -16.27
CA VAL A 167 -11.01 -0.23 -16.32
C VAL A 167 -12.00 0.93 -16.33
N PHE A 168 -11.62 2.09 -15.81
CA PHE A 168 -12.49 3.26 -15.78
C PHE A 168 -12.30 4.09 -17.04
N GLU A 169 -13.38 4.26 -17.81
CA GLU A 169 -13.40 4.94 -19.11
C GLU A 169 -12.77 6.34 -19.08
N LYS A 170 -13.20 7.22 -18.16
CA LYS A 170 -12.61 8.56 -17.99
C LYS A 170 -11.10 8.49 -17.73
N SER A 171 -10.64 7.49 -16.97
CA SER A 171 -9.20 7.31 -16.70
C SER A 171 -8.45 6.85 -17.95
N ALA A 172 -9.02 5.93 -18.73
CA ALA A 172 -8.45 5.46 -19.98
C ALA A 172 -8.32 6.60 -21.00
N LEU A 173 -9.37 7.40 -21.20
CA LEU A 173 -9.35 8.54 -22.11
C LEU A 173 -8.28 9.57 -21.72
N ILE A 174 -8.21 9.95 -20.44
CA ILE A 174 -7.22 10.93 -19.97
C ILE A 174 -5.79 10.42 -20.13
N VAL A 175 -5.56 9.13 -19.87
CA VAL A 175 -4.25 8.50 -20.09
C VAL A 175 -3.91 8.47 -21.57
N HIS A 176 -4.83 8.06 -22.42
CA HIS A 176 -4.65 8.06 -23.87
C HIS A 176 -4.24 9.44 -24.39
N ASP A 177 -5.00 10.47 -24.06
CA ASP A 177 -4.77 11.82 -24.57
C ASP A 177 -3.43 12.38 -24.09
N TYR A 178 -3.06 12.10 -22.84
CA TYR A 178 -1.76 12.50 -22.31
C TYR A 178 -0.60 11.82 -23.07
N LEU A 179 -0.73 10.52 -23.40
CA LEU A 179 0.33 9.78 -24.11
C LEU A 179 0.58 10.28 -25.53
N GLN A 180 -0.41 10.90 -26.17
CA GLN A 180 -0.24 11.57 -27.48
C GLN A 180 0.68 12.79 -27.39
N SER A 181 0.76 13.42 -26.22
CA SER A 181 1.58 14.62 -25.98
C SER A 181 3.00 14.34 -25.48
N VAL A 182 3.36 13.07 -25.27
CA VAL A 182 4.63 12.65 -24.65
C VAL A 182 5.45 11.84 -25.63
N ASP A 183 6.72 12.21 -25.84
CA ASP A 183 7.65 11.43 -26.66
C ASP A 183 8.08 10.13 -25.98
N THR A 184 8.35 9.09 -26.78
CA THR A 184 8.89 7.83 -26.29
C THR A 184 10.33 8.02 -25.81
N SER A 185 10.60 7.59 -24.59
CA SER A 185 11.95 7.62 -23.98
C SER A 185 12.05 6.58 -22.87
N SER A 186 13.28 6.29 -22.43
CA SER A 186 13.56 5.44 -21.27
C SER A 186 13.22 6.09 -19.92
N LEU A 187 12.78 7.36 -19.92
CA LEU A 187 12.41 8.07 -18.70
C LEU A 187 10.98 7.75 -18.29
N PRO A 188 10.64 7.86 -16.99
CA PRO A 188 9.27 7.71 -16.54
C PRO A 188 8.33 8.69 -17.25
N VAL A 189 7.22 8.17 -17.78
CA VAL A 189 6.27 8.87 -18.68
C VAL A 189 5.69 10.12 -18.05
N PHE A 190 5.38 10.08 -16.75
CA PHE A 190 4.82 11.22 -16.04
C PHE A 190 5.89 12.23 -15.61
N ARG A 191 7.16 11.82 -15.52
CA ARG A 191 8.26 12.64 -14.94
C ARG A 191 7.90 13.21 -13.56
N VAL A 192 7.15 12.44 -12.75
CA VAL A 192 6.74 12.81 -11.38
C VAL A 192 7.27 11.78 -10.40
N SER A 193 7.96 12.24 -9.37
CA SER A 193 8.42 11.34 -8.31
C SER A 193 7.25 10.79 -7.48
N LYS A 194 7.41 9.57 -6.95
CA LYS A 194 6.50 9.01 -5.94
C LYS A 194 6.24 9.99 -4.79
N ARG A 195 7.27 10.70 -4.33
CA ARG A 195 7.15 11.65 -3.21
C ARG A 195 6.23 12.81 -3.57
N THR A 196 6.34 13.33 -4.78
CA THR A 196 5.47 14.41 -5.27
C THR A 196 4.00 13.98 -5.31
N LEU A 197 3.70 12.78 -5.84
CA LEU A 197 2.34 12.24 -5.82
C LEU A 197 1.81 12.08 -4.38
N GLN A 198 2.65 11.59 -3.46
CA GLN A 198 2.28 11.49 -2.05
C GLN A 198 2.04 12.86 -1.40
N THR A 199 2.83 13.88 -1.75
CA THR A 199 2.59 15.26 -1.28
C THR A 199 1.24 15.78 -1.73
N HIS A 200 0.88 15.61 -3.01
CA HIS A 200 -0.46 15.99 -3.50
C HIS A 200 -1.59 15.23 -2.80
N ALA A 201 -1.40 13.93 -2.53
CA ALA A 201 -2.36 13.16 -1.74
C ALA A 201 -2.51 13.72 -0.31
N THR A 202 -1.41 14.10 0.35
CA THR A 202 -1.47 14.75 1.66
C THR A 202 -2.14 16.12 1.60
N THR A 203 -1.89 16.91 0.54
CA THR A 203 -2.56 18.19 0.34
C THR A 203 -4.06 18.02 0.14
N PHE A 204 -4.50 17.04 -0.64
CA PHE A 204 -5.92 16.72 -0.79
C PHE A 204 -6.58 16.39 0.55
N MET A 205 -5.96 15.49 1.34
CA MET A 205 -6.42 15.12 2.68
C MET A 205 -6.55 16.35 3.57
N GLN A 206 -5.56 17.25 3.56
CA GLN A 206 -5.57 18.46 4.40
C GLN A 206 -6.64 19.47 3.98
N LYS A 207 -6.92 19.58 2.67
CA LYS A 207 -7.91 20.53 2.14
C LYS A 207 -9.35 20.08 2.35
N THR A 208 -9.61 18.78 2.27
CA THR A 208 -10.97 18.20 2.31
C THR A 208 -11.31 17.56 3.65
N ASN A 209 -10.30 17.34 4.50
CA ASN A 209 -10.40 16.52 5.71
C ASN A 209 -10.84 15.06 5.44
N ILE A 210 -10.81 14.61 4.18
CA ILE A 210 -11.06 13.21 3.80
C ILE A 210 -9.79 12.39 4.09
N PRO A 211 -9.86 11.33 4.92
CA PRO A 211 -8.70 10.47 5.19
C PRO A 211 -8.16 9.84 3.90
N PHE A 212 -7.05 10.37 3.38
CA PHE A 212 -6.56 10.01 2.06
C PHE A 212 -5.07 9.70 1.99
N SER A 213 -4.74 8.65 1.24
CA SER A 213 -3.40 8.37 0.76
C SER A 213 -3.49 7.76 -0.63
N CYS A 214 -2.38 7.75 -1.37
CA CYS A 214 -2.29 7.06 -2.65
C CYS A 214 -2.78 5.60 -2.63
N HIS A 215 -2.68 4.90 -1.49
CA HIS A 215 -3.15 3.53 -1.37
C HIS A 215 -4.68 3.43 -1.32
N VAL A 216 -5.37 4.48 -0.83
CA VAL A 216 -6.83 4.55 -0.83
C VAL A 216 -7.38 4.37 -2.24
N LEU A 217 -6.78 4.99 -3.26
CA LEU A 217 -7.23 4.83 -4.66
C LEU A 217 -7.25 3.39 -5.12
N ARG A 218 -6.26 2.60 -4.71
CA ARG A 218 -6.21 1.18 -5.00
C ARG A 218 -7.26 0.38 -4.23
N HIS A 219 -7.52 0.73 -2.97
CA HIS A 219 -8.63 0.17 -2.21
C HIS A 219 -9.97 0.48 -2.90
N THR A 220 -10.18 1.74 -3.29
CA THR A 220 -11.36 2.18 -4.03
C THR A 220 -11.54 1.41 -5.32
N PHE A 221 -10.50 1.26 -6.14
CA PHE A 221 -10.55 0.44 -7.36
C PHE A 221 -10.99 -1.00 -7.07
N ALA A 222 -10.35 -1.66 -6.10
CA ALA A 222 -10.65 -3.04 -5.74
C ALA A 222 -12.11 -3.22 -5.29
N THR A 223 -12.58 -2.33 -4.41
CA THR A 223 -13.94 -2.38 -3.89
C THR A 223 -14.98 -2.08 -4.97
N LEU A 224 -14.74 -1.10 -5.85
CA LEU A 224 -15.64 -0.80 -6.97
C LEU A 224 -15.75 -1.96 -7.96
N LEU A 225 -14.68 -2.72 -8.19
CA LEU A 225 -14.76 -3.93 -9.02
C LEU A 225 -15.56 -5.04 -8.35
N LEU A 226 -15.42 -5.23 -7.03
CA LEU A 226 -16.25 -6.17 -6.28
C LEU A 226 -17.73 -5.79 -6.33
N GLU A 227 -18.05 -4.50 -6.16
CA GLU A 227 -19.42 -3.98 -6.27
C GLU A 227 -20.01 -4.22 -7.68
N LYS A 228 -19.17 -4.22 -8.72
CA LYS A 228 -19.51 -4.63 -10.10
C LYS A 228 -19.51 -6.14 -10.31
N SER A 229 -19.52 -6.94 -9.26
CA SER A 229 -19.53 -8.41 -9.31
C SER A 229 -18.34 -9.03 -10.06
N VAL A 230 -17.20 -8.33 -10.12
CA VAL A 230 -15.98 -8.92 -10.69
C VAL A 230 -15.44 -9.96 -9.70
N PRO A 231 -15.17 -11.20 -10.14
CA PRO A 231 -14.64 -12.25 -9.27
C PRO A 231 -13.39 -11.83 -8.51
N ILE A 232 -13.32 -12.17 -7.22
CA ILE A 232 -12.25 -11.75 -6.32
C ILE A 232 -10.87 -12.26 -6.77
N GLU A 233 -10.82 -13.40 -7.46
CA GLU A 233 -9.62 -13.99 -8.03
C GLU A 233 -9.05 -13.11 -9.16
N LYS A 234 -9.94 -12.54 -9.99
CA LYS A 234 -9.54 -11.57 -11.03
C LYS A 234 -8.99 -10.31 -10.39
N ILE A 235 -9.66 -9.80 -9.35
CA ILE A 235 -9.19 -8.61 -8.62
C ILE A 235 -7.84 -8.90 -7.94
N GLN A 236 -7.66 -10.07 -7.34
CA GLN A 236 -6.39 -10.50 -6.74
C GLN A 236 -5.25 -10.49 -7.77
N TYR A 237 -5.49 -11.03 -8.97
CA TYR A 237 -4.55 -11.01 -10.09
C TYR A 237 -4.21 -9.57 -10.50
N LEU A 238 -5.21 -8.73 -10.75
CA LEU A 238 -5.03 -7.32 -11.15
C LEU A 238 -4.21 -6.51 -10.12
N LEU A 239 -4.38 -6.85 -8.85
CA LEU A 239 -3.66 -6.19 -7.77
C LEU A 239 -2.27 -6.82 -7.54
N GLY A 240 -1.95 -7.98 -8.07
CA GLY A 240 -0.69 -8.66 -7.80
C GLY A 240 -0.55 -9.04 -6.33
N HIS A 241 -1.64 -9.53 -5.74
CA HIS A 241 -1.70 -10.01 -4.36
C HIS A 241 -1.31 -11.48 -4.28
N LYS A 242 -0.20 -11.78 -3.59
CA LYS A 242 0.30 -13.15 -3.42
C LYS A 242 -0.56 -14.04 -2.54
N THR A 243 -1.29 -13.45 -1.59
CA THR A 243 -2.12 -14.20 -0.65
C THR A 243 -3.57 -13.76 -0.75
N PRO A 244 -4.53 -14.71 -0.71
CA PRO A 244 -5.97 -14.38 -0.72
C PRO A 244 -6.37 -13.44 0.43
N SER A 245 -5.68 -13.52 1.58
CA SER A 245 -5.93 -12.66 2.75
C SER A 245 -5.80 -11.16 2.44
N ALA A 246 -4.89 -10.77 1.54
CA ALA A 246 -4.74 -9.37 1.13
C ALA A 246 -5.96 -8.87 0.33
N THR A 247 -6.64 -9.76 -0.37
CA THR A 247 -7.84 -9.45 -1.17
C THR A 247 -9.13 -9.62 -0.36
N ALA A 248 -9.15 -10.54 0.62
CA ALA A 248 -10.27 -10.76 1.52
C ALA A 248 -10.63 -9.54 2.39
N HIS A 249 -9.72 -8.58 2.56
CA HIS A 249 -10.06 -7.33 3.23
C HIS A 249 -11.09 -6.50 2.43
N TYR A 250 -11.14 -6.62 1.10
CA TYR A 250 -12.04 -5.83 0.26
C TYR A 250 -13.49 -6.27 0.36
N THR A 251 -13.75 -7.57 0.57
CA THR A 251 -15.13 -8.10 0.71
C THR A 251 -15.87 -7.50 1.90
N GLN A 252 -15.14 -7.09 2.94
CA GLN A 252 -15.71 -6.47 4.13
C GLN A 252 -16.01 -4.97 3.97
N SER A 253 -15.52 -4.35 2.89
CA SER A 253 -15.69 -2.92 2.60
C SER A 253 -16.58 -2.66 1.39
N ALA A 254 -16.95 -3.71 0.64
CA ALA A 254 -17.85 -3.59 -0.50
C ALA A 254 -19.30 -3.52 -0.04
N HIS A 255 -20.09 -2.63 -0.63
CA HIS A 255 -21.53 -2.67 -0.51
C HIS A 255 -22.06 -3.78 -1.43
N ILE A 256 -22.11 -5.00 -0.90
CA ILE A 256 -22.65 -6.15 -1.64
C ILE A 256 -24.17 -6.11 -1.50
N ASN A 257 -24.87 -5.89 -2.60
CA ASN A 257 -26.32 -6.10 -2.65
C ASN A 257 -26.57 -7.61 -2.49
N VAL A 258 -27.29 -8.00 -1.44
CA VAL A 258 -27.62 -9.40 -1.14
C VAL A 258 -29.09 -9.72 -1.41
N LEU A 259 -29.85 -8.77 -1.96
CA LEU A 259 -31.27 -8.96 -2.27
C LEU A 259 -31.49 -10.04 -3.33
N ASP A 260 -30.51 -10.26 -4.21
CA ASP A 260 -30.49 -11.33 -5.20
C ASP A 260 -30.26 -12.73 -4.59
N LEU A 261 -29.67 -12.80 -3.40
CA LEU A 261 -29.54 -14.05 -2.62
C LEU A 261 -30.83 -14.42 -1.88
N ALA A 262 -31.70 -13.44 -1.64
CA ALA A 262 -32.99 -13.67 -1.01
C ALA A 262 -34.00 -14.09 -2.09
N PRO A 263 -34.62 -15.28 -2.00
CA PRO A 263 -35.66 -15.66 -2.95
C PRO A 263 -36.85 -14.70 -2.83
N SER A 264 -37.39 -14.25 -3.96
CA SER A 264 -38.66 -13.51 -3.97
C SER A 264 -39.77 -14.41 -3.44
N ILE A 265 -40.47 -13.98 -2.40
CA ILE A 265 -41.69 -14.65 -1.88
C ILE A 265 -42.92 -14.36 -2.76
N TRP A 266 -42.80 -13.42 -3.70
CA TRP A 266 -43.84 -13.08 -4.67
C TRP A 266 -43.44 -13.71 -6.01
N GLN A 267 -43.92 -14.93 -6.25
CA GLN A 267 -43.96 -15.49 -7.60
C GLN A 267 -45.19 -14.91 -8.29
N GLY A 268 -44.95 -14.12 -9.33
CA GLY A 268 -45.88 -13.33 -10.14
C GLY A 268 -47.38 -13.60 -10.04
N GLU A 269 -48.13 -12.51 -9.87
CA GLU A 269 -49.41 -12.33 -10.55
C GLU A 269 -49.13 -11.39 -11.73
N ARG A 270 -49.24 -11.93 -12.95
CA ARG A 270 -49.29 -11.14 -14.19
C ARG A 270 -50.69 -10.55 -14.35
#